data_AF-A0A349Z9V4-F1
#
_entry.id   AF-A0A349Z9V4-F1
#
_cell.length_a   1.000
_cell.length_b   1.000
_cell.length_c   1.000
_cell.angle_alpha   90.00
_cell.angle_beta   90.00
_cell.angle_gamma   90.00
#
_symmetry.space_group_name_H-M   'P 1'
#
loop_
_entity.id
_entity.type
_entity.pdbx_description
1 polymer ?
#
loop_
_entity_poly.entity_id
_entity_poly.type
_entity_poly.pdbx_seq_one_letter_code
_entity_poly.pdbx_strand_id
1 'polypeptide(L)'
;DIVRPYGIKMYLSIKFSSPQQLDGLDTSDPLDPQVQKWWKHKAAEIYQLIPDFGGFLVKANSEGQPGPGDYGRTHAEGANMLASALKPHGGVVFWRAFVYANDPAKERSLQAYDEFVPLDGKFMDNVIVQVKNGPVDFQPREPFSPLFGATPETPLAMELQITQEYLGFSTHLAYLGTLFEEAMDADTHVKGLGSTVAKVVDGSLYNHQLTGIAGVANTGMQRNWTGHIFAQSNWYAFGRLAWDHTLSAQQIANEWIKQTLTVQPEAVRQVEAIMMPSREYVVEYMTPLGLHHLMDSGHHYGPGPWVDNLGRADWNPVYYHRADKQGIGLDRTASGTNAISQYAPYWQQKFANPETTPKELLLWFHHLPWDYQLANGKTLWNELVRYYYRGVDGVSDMQQRWQQVKPYIDANQFRQVEMALSIQQQEAKWWRDASVLYFQTFSERSVPVGLPEPQGSLKEFQSRKFPYAPGQG
;
A
#
# COMPACT_ATOMS: atom_id res chain seq x y z
N ASP A 1 20.12 19.77 12.26
CA ASP A 1 21.36 20.40 11.72
C ASP A 1 21.81 19.82 10.39
N ILE A 2 22.13 18.52 10.29
CA ILE A 2 22.66 17.91 9.05
C ILE A 2 21.76 18.13 7.82
N VAL A 3 20.45 17.95 7.97
CA VAL A 3 19.49 17.95 6.85
C VAL A 3 18.95 19.35 6.51
N ARG A 4 19.14 20.34 7.40
CA ARG A 4 18.61 21.70 7.25
C ARG A 4 19.17 22.44 6.02
N PRO A 5 20.48 22.39 5.70
CA PRO A 5 21.03 23.00 4.48
C PRO A 5 20.43 22.46 3.18
N TYR A 6 19.82 21.27 3.22
CA TYR A 6 19.16 20.63 2.09
C TYR A 6 17.66 20.95 2.01
N GLY A 7 17.15 21.85 2.86
CA GLY A 7 15.74 22.24 2.89
C GLY A 7 14.80 21.18 3.52
N ILE A 8 15.35 20.18 4.20
CA ILE A 8 14.58 19.10 4.82
C ILE A 8 14.26 19.46 6.27
N LYS A 9 12.97 19.56 6.59
CA LYS A 9 12.49 19.71 7.98
C LYS A 9 12.42 18.37 8.69
N MET A 10 12.68 18.38 10.01
CA MET A 10 12.54 17.20 10.85
C MET A 10 11.08 17.07 11.32
N TYR A 11 10.55 15.85 11.29
CA TYR A 11 9.27 15.47 11.89
C TYR A 11 9.49 14.28 12.82
N LEU A 12 8.64 14.10 13.83
CA LEU A 12 8.70 12.95 14.72
C LEU A 12 7.37 12.23 14.79
N SER A 13 7.42 10.90 14.69
CA SER A 13 6.32 10.05 15.13
C SER A 13 6.23 10.12 16.64
N ILE A 14 5.07 10.48 17.18
CA ILE A 14 4.85 10.56 18.62
C ILE A 14 3.95 9.44 19.09
N LYS A 15 4.05 9.11 20.38
CA LYS A 15 3.11 8.23 21.06
C LYS A 15 2.08 9.10 21.77
N PHE A 16 0.79 8.90 21.48
CA PHE A 16 -0.26 9.76 22.03
C PHE A 16 -0.25 9.78 23.57
N SER A 17 0.14 8.65 24.19
CA SER A 17 0.24 8.51 25.65
C SER A 17 1.57 8.95 26.28
N SER A 18 2.40 9.71 25.55
CA SER A 18 3.64 10.28 26.10
C SER A 18 3.49 11.03 27.43
N PRO A 19 2.40 11.81 27.71
CA PRO A 19 2.24 12.46 29.01
C PRO A 19 2.24 11.48 30.18
N GLN A 20 1.57 10.33 30.06
CA GLN A 20 1.57 9.28 31.08
C GLN A 20 2.93 8.59 31.17
N GLN A 21 3.57 8.31 30.03
CA GLN A 21 4.77 7.46 29.98
C GLN A 21 6.07 8.17 30.35
N LEU A 22 6.17 9.48 30.09
CA LEU A 22 7.39 10.24 30.32
C LEU A 22 7.35 11.03 31.63
N ASP A 23 6.21 11.63 31.95
CA ASP A 23 6.09 12.56 33.09
C ASP A 23 5.00 12.17 34.09
N GLY A 24 4.46 10.94 33.97
CA GLY A 24 3.64 10.32 35.01
C GLY A 24 2.28 10.99 35.26
N LEU A 25 1.71 11.68 34.27
CA LEU A 25 0.32 12.13 34.37
C LEU A 25 -0.61 10.91 34.52
N ASP A 26 -1.76 11.10 35.18
CA ASP A 26 -2.74 10.02 35.37
C ASP A 26 -3.48 9.65 34.06
N THR A 27 -3.49 10.55 33.08
CA THR A 27 -4.26 10.42 31.82
C THR A 27 -3.51 11.02 30.62
N SER A 28 -3.94 10.64 29.41
CA SER A 28 -3.59 11.33 28.16
C SER A 28 -4.82 11.81 27.40
N ASP A 29 -5.95 12.01 28.08
CA ASP A 29 -7.17 12.59 27.49
C ASP A 29 -6.84 13.98 26.88
N PRO A 30 -7.05 14.20 25.57
CA PRO A 30 -6.75 15.48 24.92
C PRO A 30 -7.57 16.66 25.45
N LEU A 31 -8.68 16.42 26.16
CA LEU A 31 -9.47 17.46 26.79
C LEU A 31 -9.03 17.79 28.23
N ASP A 32 -8.11 17.00 28.81
CA ASP A 32 -7.55 17.30 30.13
C ASP A 32 -6.59 18.52 30.05
N PRO A 33 -6.80 19.59 30.85
CA PRO A 33 -5.96 20.78 30.82
C PRO A 33 -4.48 20.52 31.13
N GLN A 34 -4.15 19.52 31.95
CA GLN A 34 -2.77 19.15 32.26
C GLN A 34 -2.09 18.49 31.05
N VAL A 35 -2.81 17.63 30.32
CA VAL A 35 -2.33 17.02 29.07
C VAL A 35 -2.07 18.09 28.01
N GLN A 36 -2.99 19.03 27.83
CA GLN A 36 -2.80 20.16 26.90
C GLN A 36 -1.60 21.03 27.28
N LYS A 37 -1.43 21.32 28.58
CA LYS A 37 -0.27 22.08 29.08
C LYS A 37 1.04 21.31 28.86
N TRP A 38 1.02 19.99 29.04
CA TRP A 38 2.17 19.13 28.82
C TRP A 38 2.64 19.19 27.37
N TRP A 39 1.73 19.00 26.40
CA TRP A 39 2.06 19.05 24.98
C TRP A 39 2.53 20.44 24.54
N LYS A 40 1.94 21.52 25.07
CA LYS A 40 2.42 22.89 24.84
C LYS A 40 3.86 23.08 25.31
N HIS A 41 4.18 22.60 26.51
CA HIS A 41 5.55 22.67 27.04
C HIS A 41 6.52 21.84 26.19
N LYS A 42 6.15 20.60 25.86
CA LYS A 42 6.99 19.69 25.09
C LYS A 42 7.26 20.22 23.67
N ALA A 43 6.25 20.80 23.03
CA ALA A 43 6.42 21.47 21.75
C ALA A 43 7.43 22.62 21.87
N ALA A 44 7.26 23.52 22.86
CA ALA A 44 8.18 24.64 23.07
C ALA A 44 9.64 24.17 23.29
N GLU A 45 9.84 23.09 24.05
CA GLU A 45 11.15 22.47 24.26
C GLU A 45 11.76 21.95 22.93
N ILE A 46 10.97 21.24 22.12
CA ILE A 46 11.42 20.74 20.81
C ILE A 46 11.84 21.91 19.91
N TYR A 47 11.06 22.99 19.85
CA TYR A 47 11.40 24.16 19.03
C TYR A 47 12.58 24.97 19.56
N GLN A 48 12.90 24.90 20.85
CA GLN A 48 14.17 25.45 21.36
C GLN A 48 15.37 24.69 20.81
N LEU A 49 15.25 23.37 20.64
CA LEU A 49 16.32 22.51 20.11
C LEU A 49 16.37 22.50 18.57
N ILE A 50 15.21 22.57 17.93
CA ILE A 50 15.03 22.49 16.48
C ILE A 50 14.08 23.62 16.05
N PRO A 51 14.57 24.86 15.85
CA PRO A 51 13.72 26.03 15.58
C PRO A 51 12.83 25.92 14.34
N ASP A 52 13.22 25.07 13.38
CA ASP A 52 12.53 24.81 12.12
C ASP A 52 11.89 23.41 12.08
N PHE A 53 11.58 22.84 13.24
CA PHE A 53 10.85 21.58 13.35
C PHE A 53 9.54 21.63 12.55
N GLY A 54 9.25 20.55 11.82
CA GLY A 54 8.09 20.48 10.94
C GLY A 54 6.81 20.14 11.70
N GLY A 55 6.89 19.27 12.71
CA GLY A 55 5.75 18.84 13.49
C GLY A 55 5.68 17.33 13.70
N PHE A 56 4.47 16.81 13.89
CA PHE A 56 4.27 15.43 14.34
C PHE A 56 3.62 14.55 13.27
N LEU A 57 4.02 13.27 13.27
CA LEU A 57 3.29 12.18 12.64
C LEU A 57 2.61 11.36 13.75
N VAL A 58 1.34 10.99 13.57
CA VAL A 58 0.57 10.29 14.60
C VAL A 58 -0.11 9.05 14.03
N LYS A 59 0.18 7.89 14.62
CA LYS A 59 -0.61 6.67 14.50
C LYS A 59 -1.31 6.46 15.84
N ALA A 60 -2.64 6.54 15.87
CA ALA A 60 -3.44 6.48 17.09
C ALA A 60 -4.65 5.55 16.92
N ASN A 61 -5.04 4.84 17.98
CA ASN A 61 -6.13 3.86 18.00
C ASN A 61 -6.08 2.82 16.87
N SER A 62 -4.87 2.34 16.54
CA SER A 62 -4.63 1.39 15.45
C SER A 62 -3.54 0.40 15.83
N GLU A 63 -3.80 -0.89 15.66
CA GLU A 63 -2.86 -1.99 15.98
C GLU A 63 -2.28 -1.89 17.41
N GLY A 64 -3.15 -1.64 18.40
CA GLY A 64 -2.76 -1.50 19.80
C GLY A 64 -2.05 -0.20 20.16
N GLN A 65 -1.90 0.75 19.23
CA GLN A 65 -1.37 2.07 19.53
C GLN A 65 -2.39 2.91 20.29
N PRO A 66 -1.97 3.62 21.36
CA PRO A 66 -2.85 4.45 22.16
C PRO A 66 -3.38 5.64 21.37
N GLY A 67 -4.54 6.15 21.74
CA GLY A 67 -5.13 7.30 21.06
C GLY A 67 -6.37 7.88 21.74
N PRO A 68 -6.95 8.96 21.18
CA PRO A 68 -8.11 9.65 21.77
C PRO A 68 -9.30 8.74 22.05
N GLY A 69 -9.53 7.70 21.24
CA GLY A 69 -10.61 6.73 21.44
C GLY A 69 -10.56 6.01 22.79
N ASP A 70 -9.38 5.83 23.38
CA ASP A 70 -9.20 5.18 24.69
C ASP A 70 -9.82 6.02 25.83
N TYR A 71 -10.07 7.30 25.56
CA TYR A 71 -10.64 8.28 26.48
C TYR A 71 -12.06 8.73 26.04
N GLY A 72 -12.68 8.02 25.09
CA GLY A 72 -13.98 8.39 24.54
C GLY A 72 -13.96 9.69 23.72
N ARG A 73 -12.81 10.02 23.12
CA ARG A 73 -12.63 11.21 22.27
C ARG A 73 -12.47 10.84 20.81
N THR A 74 -12.77 11.80 19.94
CA THR A 74 -12.61 11.71 18.50
C THR A 74 -11.17 11.93 18.05
N HIS A 75 -10.84 11.47 16.84
CA HIS A 75 -9.56 11.78 16.20
C HIS A 75 -9.33 13.30 16.04
N ALA A 76 -10.39 14.07 15.76
CA ALA A 76 -10.30 15.53 15.65
C ALA A 76 -9.89 16.18 16.98
N GLU A 77 -10.47 15.77 18.12
CA GLU A 77 -10.09 16.28 19.44
C GLU A 77 -8.62 15.97 19.77
N GLY A 78 -8.18 14.75 19.50
CA GLY A 78 -6.78 14.35 19.69
C GLY A 78 -5.80 15.14 18.80
N ALA A 79 -6.11 15.25 17.51
CA ALA A 79 -5.29 15.98 16.54
C ALA A 79 -5.23 17.47 16.85
N ASN A 80 -6.37 18.09 17.18
CA ASN A 80 -6.47 19.53 17.45
C ASN A 80 -5.72 19.94 18.72
N MET A 81 -5.66 19.06 19.73
CA MET A 81 -4.84 19.30 20.93
C MET A 81 -3.34 19.41 20.56
N LEU A 82 -2.82 18.49 19.75
CA LEU A 82 -1.43 18.53 19.28
C LEU A 82 -1.21 19.72 18.34
N ALA A 83 -2.15 19.98 17.43
CA ALA A 83 -2.09 21.08 16.48
C ALA A 83 -2.04 22.44 17.20
N SER A 84 -2.81 22.60 18.27
CA SER A 84 -2.79 23.78 19.14
C SER A 84 -1.44 23.99 19.82
N ALA A 85 -0.74 22.92 20.20
CA ALA A 85 0.61 23.01 20.78
C ALA A 85 1.67 23.42 19.74
N LEU A 86 1.51 22.99 18.48
CA LEU A 86 2.45 23.30 17.40
C LEU A 86 2.19 24.65 16.71
N LYS A 87 0.95 25.15 16.74
CA LYS A 87 0.52 26.35 16.00
C LYS A 87 1.35 27.61 16.26
N PRO A 88 1.77 27.94 17.51
CA PRO A 88 2.62 29.10 17.77
C PRO A 88 4.00 29.05 17.08
N HIS A 89 4.41 27.87 16.63
CA HIS A 89 5.71 27.61 16.02
C HIS A 89 5.60 27.31 14.51
N GLY A 90 4.39 27.31 13.94
CA GLY A 90 4.16 27.00 12.53
C GLY A 90 4.25 25.51 12.17
N GLY A 91 4.13 24.62 13.16
CA GLY A 91 4.18 23.17 12.92
C GLY A 91 2.85 22.56 12.49
N VAL A 92 2.95 21.40 11.85
CA VAL A 92 1.81 20.64 11.28
C VAL A 92 1.67 19.28 11.97
N VAL A 93 0.44 18.78 12.07
CA VAL A 93 0.15 17.41 12.49
C VAL A 93 -0.27 16.58 11.27
N PHE A 94 0.55 15.58 10.91
CA PHE A 94 0.15 14.49 10.04
C PHE A 94 -0.56 13.43 10.87
N TRP A 95 -1.88 13.32 10.72
CA TRP A 95 -2.70 12.36 11.45
C TRP A 95 -3.08 11.18 10.56
N ARG A 96 -2.54 9.98 10.82
CA ARG A 96 -2.78 8.82 9.94
C ARG A 96 -4.22 8.31 10.05
N ALA A 97 -4.87 8.12 8.91
CA ALA A 97 -6.19 7.49 8.78
C ALA A 97 -6.15 5.96 8.72
N PHE A 98 -4.99 5.34 8.98
CA PHE A 98 -4.86 3.88 9.03
C PHE A 98 -5.44 3.34 10.34
N VAL A 99 -6.77 3.28 10.42
CA VAL A 99 -7.56 2.85 11.60
C VAL A 99 -8.61 1.84 11.15
N TYR A 100 -8.70 0.70 11.84
CA TYR A 100 -9.62 -0.40 11.49
C TYR A 100 -9.97 -1.32 12.67
N ALA A 101 -10.04 -0.79 13.88
CA ALA A 101 -10.25 -1.59 15.09
C ALA A 101 -11.48 -1.24 15.92
N ASN A 102 -12.23 -0.20 15.56
CA ASN A 102 -13.29 0.34 16.42
C ASN A 102 -14.55 -0.53 16.43
N ASP A 103 -14.92 -1.11 15.28
CA ASP A 103 -16.05 -2.02 15.16
C ASP A 103 -15.64 -3.32 14.43
N PRO A 104 -15.44 -4.43 15.15
CA PRO A 104 -15.07 -5.71 14.52
C PRO A 104 -16.19 -6.32 13.67
N ALA A 105 -17.42 -5.80 13.74
CA ALA A 105 -18.52 -6.22 12.89
C ALA A 105 -18.48 -5.57 11.49
N LYS A 106 -17.74 -4.47 11.32
CA LYS A 106 -17.59 -3.79 10.03
C LYS A 106 -16.43 -4.36 9.23
N GLU A 107 -16.65 -4.47 7.92
CA GLU A 107 -15.60 -4.92 7.00
C GLU A 107 -14.42 -3.92 6.99
N ARG A 108 -13.18 -4.44 7.01
CA ARG A 108 -11.96 -3.62 7.23
C ARG A 108 -11.86 -2.42 6.30
N SER A 109 -12.15 -2.59 5.01
CA SER A 109 -12.01 -1.53 4.00
C SER A 109 -12.99 -0.37 4.19
N LEU A 110 -14.07 -0.56 4.97
CA LEU A 110 -15.04 0.49 5.29
C LEU A 110 -14.54 1.46 6.37
N GLN A 111 -13.66 0.99 7.27
CA GLN A 111 -13.52 1.60 8.59
C GLN A 111 -12.86 2.98 8.55
N ALA A 112 -11.81 3.18 7.75
CA ALA A 112 -11.15 4.47 7.66
C ALA A 112 -12.11 5.57 7.15
N TYR A 113 -12.95 5.25 6.17
CA TYR A 113 -13.97 6.18 5.67
C TYR A 113 -15.01 6.50 6.76
N ASP A 114 -15.55 5.47 7.40
CA ASP A 114 -16.58 5.62 8.45
C ASP A 114 -16.09 6.43 9.66
N GLU A 115 -14.80 6.35 9.99
CA GLU A 115 -14.20 7.10 11.10
C GLU A 115 -13.94 8.58 10.75
N PHE A 116 -13.47 8.87 9.54
CA PHE A 116 -12.96 10.21 9.20
C PHE A 116 -13.96 11.10 8.46
N VAL A 117 -14.87 10.56 7.66
CA VAL A 117 -15.88 11.38 6.96
C VAL A 117 -16.80 12.13 7.92
N PRO A 118 -17.28 11.56 9.04
CA PRO A 118 -18.04 12.32 10.05
C PRO A 118 -17.25 13.41 10.77
N LEU A 119 -15.92 13.46 10.58
CA LEU A 119 -15.01 14.44 11.19
C LEU A 119 -14.59 15.55 10.21
N ASP A 120 -15.11 15.54 8.99
CA ASP A 120 -14.81 16.60 8.03
C ASP A 120 -15.15 17.99 8.59
N GLY A 121 -14.25 18.96 8.37
CA GLY A 121 -14.37 20.34 8.85
C GLY A 121 -14.10 20.53 10.36
N LYS A 122 -13.85 19.46 11.11
CA LYS A 122 -13.57 19.53 12.57
C LYS A 122 -12.09 19.63 12.90
N PHE A 123 -11.20 19.40 11.94
CA PHE A 123 -9.75 19.50 12.13
C PHE A 123 -9.27 20.95 12.00
N MET A 124 -8.25 21.31 12.78
CA MET A 124 -7.60 22.62 12.67
C MET A 124 -6.84 22.77 11.34
N ASP A 125 -6.63 24.02 10.93
CA ASP A 125 -5.93 24.42 9.70
C ASP A 125 -4.49 23.89 9.54
N ASN A 126 -3.82 23.53 10.65
CA ASN A 126 -2.50 22.91 10.66
C ASN A 126 -2.53 21.40 10.95
N VAL A 127 -3.66 20.73 10.68
CA VAL A 127 -3.78 19.26 10.65
C VAL A 127 -3.99 18.82 9.21
N ILE A 128 -3.32 17.74 8.82
CA ILE A 128 -3.54 17.03 7.56
C ILE A 128 -3.76 15.55 7.84
N VAL A 129 -4.83 14.98 7.28
CA VAL A 129 -5.15 13.56 7.48
C VAL A 129 -4.38 12.74 6.44
N GLN A 130 -3.47 11.89 6.90
CA GLN A 130 -2.60 11.09 6.05
C GLN A 130 -3.24 9.73 5.75
N VAL A 131 -3.56 9.48 4.48
CA VAL A 131 -4.37 8.34 4.00
C VAL A 131 -3.51 7.47 3.08
N LYS A 132 -3.47 6.16 3.32
CA LYS A 132 -2.84 5.21 2.39
C LYS A 132 -3.51 5.24 1.03
N ASN A 133 -2.79 4.88 -0.03
CA ASN A 133 -3.34 4.87 -1.39
C ASN A 133 -4.56 3.96 -1.56
N GLY A 134 -4.68 2.88 -0.78
CA GLY A 134 -5.84 2.00 -0.73
C GLY A 134 -6.39 1.82 0.69
N PRO A 135 -7.59 1.21 0.83
CA PRO A 135 -8.31 1.12 2.11
C PRO A 135 -7.85 -0.05 3.01
N VAL A 136 -6.94 -0.93 2.58
CA VAL A 136 -6.46 -2.05 3.40
C VAL A 136 -5.05 -1.78 3.89
N ASP A 137 -4.01 -2.17 3.14
CA ASP A 137 -2.63 -2.12 3.62
C ASP A 137 -1.60 -2.39 2.52
N PHE A 138 -1.39 -1.42 1.62
CA PHE A 138 -0.31 -1.43 0.64
C PHE A 138 -0.18 -2.74 -0.17
N GLN A 139 -1.30 -3.42 -0.42
CA GLN A 139 -1.30 -4.67 -1.17
C GLN A 139 -0.80 -4.41 -2.61
N PRO A 140 -0.31 -5.45 -3.34
CA PRO A 140 0.26 -5.27 -4.67
C PRO A 140 -0.63 -4.47 -5.64
N ARG A 141 -1.95 -4.60 -5.48
CA ARG A 141 -2.96 -3.70 -6.02
C ARG A 141 -4.14 -3.58 -5.06
N GLU A 142 -4.65 -2.37 -4.90
CA GLU A 142 -5.89 -2.02 -4.19
C GLU A 142 -6.67 -1.02 -5.05
N PRO A 143 -8.00 -0.92 -4.89
CA PRO A 143 -8.69 0.29 -5.34
C PRO A 143 -8.16 1.51 -4.58
N PHE A 144 -8.32 2.71 -5.14
CA PHE A 144 -7.98 3.93 -4.41
C PHE A 144 -8.83 4.05 -3.13
N SER A 145 -8.26 4.59 -2.06
CA SER A 145 -9.01 4.81 -0.81
C SER A 145 -10.21 5.73 -1.05
N PRO A 146 -11.44 5.35 -0.66
CA PRO A 146 -12.63 6.17 -0.87
C PRO A 146 -12.61 7.49 -0.08
N LEU A 147 -11.68 7.64 0.88
CA LEU A 147 -11.46 8.93 1.55
C LEU A 147 -10.99 10.02 0.59
N PHE A 148 -10.26 9.69 -0.48
CA PHE A 148 -9.80 10.68 -1.43
C PHE A 148 -10.99 11.32 -2.16
N GLY A 149 -11.30 12.56 -1.78
CA GLY A 149 -12.42 13.31 -2.31
C GLY A 149 -13.65 13.36 -1.40
N ALA A 150 -13.67 12.60 -0.29
CA ALA A 150 -14.83 12.49 0.61
C ALA A 150 -14.87 13.53 1.75
N THR A 151 -13.80 14.30 1.94
CA THR A 151 -13.66 15.29 3.02
C THR A 151 -13.32 16.69 2.46
N PRO A 152 -14.26 17.38 1.79
CA PRO A 152 -14.00 18.68 1.17
C PRO A 152 -13.54 19.79 2.12
N GLU A 153 -13.78 19.69 3.43
CA GLU A 153 -13.37 20.69 4.42
C GLU A 153 -12.05 20.34 5.14
N THR A 154 -11.48 19.16 4.89
CA THR A 154 -10.27 18.65 5.56
C THR A 154 -9.20 18.24 4.55
N PRO A 155 -7.98 18.82 4.62
CA PRO A 155 -6.91 18.43 3.72
C PRO A 155 -6.46 16.99 3.96
N LEU A 156 -6.21 16.27 2.88
CA LEU A 156 -5.68 14.91 2.88
C LEU A 156 -4.25 14.89 2.35
N ALA A 157 -3.38 14.12 3.01
CA ALA A 157 -2.10 13.71 2.47
C ALA A 157 -2.18 12.26 1.99
N MET A 158 -1.49 11.93 0.89
CA MET A 158 -1.35 10.53 0.47
C MET A 158 -0.15 9.88 1.17
N GLU A 159 -0.30 8.64 1.60
CA GLU A 159 0.77 7.76 2.07
C GLU A 159 0.98 6.63 1.06
N LEU A 160 2.22 6.47 0.61
CA LEU A 160 2.67 5.40 -0.27
C LEU A 160 3.74 4.56 0.43
N GLN A 161 3.82 3.28 0.10
CA GLN A 161 4.90 2.42 0.56
C GLN A 161 6.00 2.32 -0.48
N ILE A 162 7.23 2.72 -0.15
CA ILE A 162 8.39 2.55 -1.02
C ILE A 162 9.09 1.23 -0.67
N THR A 163 9.10 0.87 0.62
CA THR A 163 9.56 -0.44 1.07
C THR A 163 8.63 -1.53 0.56
N GLN A 164 9.20 -2.65 0.12
CA GLN A 164 8.47 -3.70 -0.57
C GLN A 164 7.95 -4.78 0.40
N GLU A 165 7.24 -4.37 1.45
CA GLU A 165 6.69 -5.29 2.46
C GLU A 165 5.83 -6.39 1.82
N TYR A 166 4.92 -6.00 0.92
CA TYR A 166 3.98 -6.91 0.25
C TYR A 166 4.44 -7.32 -1.16
N LEU A 167 5.69 -6.98 -1.52
CA LEU A 167 6.19 -7.05 -2.90
C LEU A 167 7.55 -7.76 -2.97
N GLY A 168 7.78 -8.73 -2.07
CA GLY A 168 8.95 -9.60 -2.10
C GLY A 168 10.26 -8.95 -1.60
N PHE A 169 10.14 -8.01 -0.66
CA PHE A 169 11.26 -7.44 0.11
C PHE A 169 12.38 -6.93 -0.81
N SER A 170 13.64 -7.27 -0.51
CA SER A 170 14.81 -6.89 -1.32
C SER A 170 15.25 -7.97 -2.32
N THR A 171 14.45 -9.03 -2.53
CA THR A 171 14.76 -10.11 -3.47
C THR A 171 13.95 -10.02 -4.77
N HIS A 172 12.84 -9.28 -4.77
CA HIS A 172 12.00 -9.08 -5.93
C HIS A 172 12.21 -7.70 -6.58
N LEU A 173 12.31 -7.68 -7.91
CA LEU A 173 12.20 -6.47 -8.72
C LEU A 173 10.71 -6.15 -8.92
N ALA A 174 10.26 -5.04 -8.31
CA ALA A 174 8.95 -4.44 -8.53
C ALA A 174 9.10 -2.92 -8.60
N TYR A 175 9.01 -2.36 -9.81
CA TYR A 175 9.07 -0.91 -10.02
C TYR A 175 7.73 -0.27 -9.64
N LEU A 176 7.75 0.52 -8.58
CA LEU A 176 6.58 1.13 -7.96
C LEU A 176 6.11 2.42 -8.64
N GLY A 177 6.87 2.97 -9.59
CA GLY A 177 6.42 4.14 -10.34
C GLY A 177 5.05 3.92 -10.99
N THR A 178 4.80 2.72 -11.54
CA THR A 178 3.50 2.37 -12.14
C THR A 178 2.38 2.22 -11.12
N LEU A 179 2.69 1.83 -9.88
CA LEU A 179 1.71 1.82 -8.78
C LEU A 179 1.37 3.23 -8.35
N PHE A 180 2.38 4.09 -8.20
CA PHE A 180 2.19 5.46 -7.77
C PHE A 180 1.42 6.27 -8.81
N GLU A 181 1.74 6.13 -10.10
CA GLU A 181 0.99 6.71 -11.22
C GLU A 181 -0.47 6.21 -11.23
N GLU A 182 -0.70 4.89 -11.16
CA GLU A 182 -2.06 4.30 -11.09
C GLU A 182 -2.89 4.88 -9.92
N ALA A 183 -2.27 5.04 -8.75
CA ALA A 183 -2.94 5.58 -7.57
C ALA A 183 -3.23 7.08 -7.66
N MET A 184 -2.31 7.87 -8.22
CA MET A 184 -2.44 9.32 -8.37
C MET A 184 -3.44 9.70 -9.47
N ASP A 185 -3.43 8.97 -10.57
CA ASP A 185 -4.30 9.20 -11.74
C ASP A 185 -5.72 8.67 -11.56
N ALA A 186 -5.97 7.86 -10.53
CA ALA A 186 -7.30 7.36 -10.22
C ALA A 186 -8.31 8.51 -10.12
N ASP A 187 -9.26 8.56 -11.05
CA ASP A 187 -10.30 9.57 -11.06
C ASP A 187 -11.37 9.22 -10.03
N THR A 188 -11.52 10.04 -8.99
CA THR A 188 -12.48 9.78 -7.91
C THR A 188 -13.93 10.07 -8.34
N HIS A 189 -14.12 10.84 -9.42
CA HIS A 189 -15.42 11.34 -9.89
C HIS A 189 -16.23 12.17 -8.87
N VAL A 190 -15.68 12.54 -7.71
CA VAL A 190 -16.43 13.25 -6.65
C VAL A 190 -16.93 14.63 -7.06
N LYS A 191 -16.24 15.31 -8.00
CA LYS A 191 -16.70 16.54 -8.66
C LYS A 191 -16.80 16.36 -10.18
N GLY A 192 -17.16 15.15 -10.62
CA GLY A 192 -17.20 14.78 -12.04
C GLY A 192 -15.83 14.37 -12.58
N LEU A 193 -15.79 14.12 -13.91
CA LEU A 193 -14.60 13.67 -14.61
C LEU A 193 -13.43 14.66 -14.43
N GLY A 194 -12.24 14.13 -14.20
CA GLY A 194 -11.01 14.85 -13.93
C GLY A 194 -10.75 15.12 -12.46
N SER A 195 -11.46 14.47 -11.52
CA SER A 195 -11.28 14.61 -10.07
C SER A 195 -10.26 13.59 -9.55
N THR A 196 -9.04 13.60 -10.09
CA THR A 196 -8.01 12.60 -9.74
C THR A 196 -7.59 12.68 -8.27
N VAL A 197 -7.13 11.56 -7.72
CA VAL A 197 -6.57 11.50 -6.36
C VAL A 197 -5.44 12.53 -6.20
N ALA A 198 -4.59 12.69 -7.22
CA ALA A 198 -3.55 13.72 -7.22
C ALA A 198 -4.10 15.13 -7.00
N LYS A 199 -5.23 15.48 -7.62
CA LYS A 199 -5.88 16.81 -7.45
C LYS A 199 -6.56 17.00 -6.10
N VAL A 200 -6.94 15.89 -5.44
CA VAL A 200 -7.39 15.94 -4.04
C VAL A 200 -6.21 16.32 -3.15
N VAL A 201 -5.08 15.62 -3.33
CA VAL A 201 -3.91 15.71 -2.45
C VAL A 201 -3.08 16.97 -2.70
N ASP A 202 -2.98 17.45 -3.95
CA ASP A 202 -2.35 18.73 -4.31
C ASP A 202 -3.20 19.96 -3.95
N GLY A 203 -4.41 19.73 -3.42
CA GLY A 203 -5.33 20.74 -2.93
C GLY A 203 -6.13 21.45 -4.01
N SER A 204 -5.86 21.27 -5.30
CA SER A 204 -6.50 22.01 -6.38
C SER A 204 -8.01 21.73 -6.52
N LEU A 205 -8.48 20.54 -6.09
CA LEU A 205 -9.89 20.17 -6.17
C LEU A 205 -10.79 20.96 -5.20
N TYR A 206 -10.26 21.28 -4.01
CA TYR A 206 -10.97 21.92 -2.89
C TYR A 206 -10.31 23.21 -2.37
N ASN A 207 -9.26 23.69 -3.03
CA ASN A 207 -8.49 24.89 -2.68
C ASN A 207 -7.79 24.81 -1.30
N HIS A 208 -7.29 23.63 -0.93
CA HIS A 208 -6.48 23.47 0.28
C HIS A 208 -5.08 24.04 0.07
N GLN A 209 -4.56 24.74 1.09
CA GLN A 209 -3.19 25.29 1.08
C GLN A 209 -2.18 24.30 1.71
N LEU A 210 -2.63 23.52 2.69
CA LEU A 210 -1.82 22.47 3.30
C LEU A 210 -2.02 21.19 2.49
N THR A 211 -0.94 20.73 1.86
CA THR A 211 -0.92 19.56 0.98
C THR A 211 0.27 18.70 1.34
N GLY A 212 0.25 17.42 0.99
CA GLY A 212 1.36 16.56 1.32
C GLY A 212 1.27 15.15 0.75
N ILE A 213 2.44 14.56 0.58
CA ILE A 213 2.59 13.14 0.27
C ILE A 213 3.72 12.56 1.11
N ALA A 214 3.53 11.36 1.62
CA ALA A 214 4.47 10.64 2.47
C ALA A 214 4.83 9.30 1.83
N GLY A 215 6.11 8.95 1.89
CA GLY A 215 6.64 7.69 1.39
C GLY A 215 7.29 6.90 2.51
N VAL A 216 6.80 5.69 2.79
CA VAL A 216 7.42 4.79 3.78
C VAL A 216 8.75 4.29 3.21
N ALA A 217 9.83 4.84 3.76
CA ALA A 217 11.22 4.66 3.34
C ALA A 217 11.63 3.19 3.16
N ASN A 218 12.44 2.91 2.13
CA ASN A 218 13.04 1.59 1.87
C ASN A 218 14.56 1.55 2.13
N THR A 219 15.11 2.55 2.82
CA THR A 219 16.55 2.71 3.04
C THR A 219 17.00 2.17 4.40
N GLY A 220 18.20 1.59 4.43
CA GLY A 220 18.90 1.15 5.63
C GLY A 220 20.41 1.34 5.52
N MET A 221 21.16 0.61 6.35
CA MET A 221 22.63 0.70 6.43
C MET A 221 23.36 -0.06 5.31
N GLN A 222 22.63 -0.79 4.45
CA GLN A 222 23.21 -1.48 3.29
C GLN A 222 23.98 -0.49 2.40
N ARG A 223 25.05 -0.94 1.74
CA ARG A 223 25.90 -0.05 0.94
C ARG A 223 25.16 0.65 -0.20
N ASN A 224 24.15 0.00 -0.78
CA ASN A 224 23.28 0.56 -1.81
C ASN A 224 22.00 1.20 -1.23
N TRP A 225 21.91 1.33 0.09
CA TRP A 225 20.79 1.82 0.89
C TRP A 225 19.54 0.94 0.87
N THR A 226 19.11 0.46 -0.30
CA THR A 226 17.79 -0.13 -0.51
C THR A 226 17.77 -1.66 -0.57
N GLY A 227 18.93 -2.32 -0.38
CA GLY A 227 19.07 -3.77 -0.49
C GLY A 227 19.08 -4.27 -1.94
N HIS A 228 18.02 -3.99 -2.70
CA HIS A 228 17.92 -4.26 -4.14
C HIS A 228 18.26 -3.02 -4.98
N ILE A 229 19.03 -3.17 -6.06
CA ILE A 229 19.45 -2.03 -6.91
C ILE A 229 18.24 -1.31 -7.51
N PHE A 230 17.27 -2.04 -8.06
CA PHE A 230 16.05 -1.43 -8.60
C PHE A 230 15.14 -0.82 -7.54
N ALA A 231 15.27 -1.17 -6.25
CA ALA A 231 14.48 -0.51 -5.21
C ALA A 231 14.88 0.97 -5.02
N GLN A 232 16.06 1.38 -5.51
CA GLN A 232 16.44 2.80 -5.61
C GLN A 232 15.53 3.57 -6.57
N SER A 233 15.08 2.92 -7.65
CA SER A 233 14.17 3.53 -8.62
C SER A 233 12.80 3.86 -8.01
N ASN A 234 12.38 3.12 -6.97
CA ASN A 234 11.13 3.39 -6.25
C ASN A 234 11.24 4.65 -5.38
N TRP A 235 12.37 4.82 -4.68
CA TRP A 235 12.64 6.06 -3.93
C TRP A 235 12.74 7.25 -4.88
N TYR A 236 13.40 7.07 -6.02
CA TYR A 236 13.48 8.09 -7.07
C TYR A 236 12.08 8.45 -7.59
N ALA A 237 11.27 7.46 -7.95
CA ALA A 237 9.91 7.66 -8.45
C ALA A 237 9.02 8.41 -7.46
N PHE A 238 9.07 8.04 -6.18
CA PHE A 238 8.37 8.78 -5.13
C PHE A 238 8.78 10.25 -5.11
N GLY A 239 10.08 10.56 -5.12
CA GLY A 239 10.56 11.95 -5.10
C GLY A 239 10.15 12.76 -6.33
N ARG A 240 10.16 12.14 -7.52
CA ARG A 240 9.75 12.79 -8.78
C ARG A 240 8.25 13.07 -8.79
N LEU A 241 7.42 12.11 -8.41
CA LEU A 241 5.96 12.26 -8.37
C LEU A 241 5.48 13.18 -7.23
N ALA A 242 6.20 13.21 -6.11
CA ALA A 242 5.94 14.18 -5.04
C ALA A 242 6.23 15.62 -5.48
N TRP A 243 7.13 15.81 -6.44
CA TRP A 243 7.43 17.12 -7.03
C TRP A 243 6.43 17.49 -8.13
N ASP A 244 6.15 16.55 -9.03
CA ASP A 244 5.23 16.73 -10.16
C ASP A 244 4.50 15.41 -10.42
N HIS A 245 3.23 15.36 -9.99
CA HIS A 245 2.37 14.18 -10.13
C HIS A 245 1.95 13.91 -11.58
N THR A 246 2.26 14.79 -12.53
CA THR A 246 1.90 14.62 -13.95
C THR A 246 2.97 13.88 -14.77
N LEU A 247 4.11 13.55 -14.15
CA LEU A 247 5.17 12.76 -14.79
C LEU A 247 4.74 11.30 -14.92
N SER A 248 5.02 10.68 -16.06
CA SER A 248 4.73 9.25 -16.23
C SER A 248 5.78 8.36 -15.58
N ALA A 249 5.39 7.17 -15.13
CA ALA A 249 6.33 6.19 -14.59
C ALA A 249 7.42 5.81 -15.61
N GLN A 250 7.08 5.78 -16.90
CA GLN A 250 8.04 5.50 -17.97
C GLN A 250 9.11 6.60 -18.08
N GLN A 251 8.71 7.87 -18.02
CA GLN A 251 9.66 8.98 -18.04
C GLN A 251 10.63 8.90 -16.88
N ILE A 252 10.11 8.65 -15.68
CA ILE A 252 10.91 8.56 -14.45
C ILE A 252 11.84 7.34 -14.46
N ALA A 253 11.37 6.19 -14.95
CA ALA A 253 12.23 5.01 -15.15
C ALA A 253 13.39 5.34 -16.08
N ASN A 254 13.12 6.00 -17.21
CA ASN A 254 14.14 6.38 -18.19
C ASN A 254 15.20 7.33 -17.60
N GLU A 255 14.77 8.33 -16.83
CA GLU A 255 15.65 9.22 -16.08
C GLU A 255 16.56 8.43 -15.13
N TRP A 256 15.99 7.55 -14.30
CA TRP A 256 16.73 6.78 -13.30
C TRP A 256 17.73 5.80 -13.94
N ILE A 257 17.34 5.09 -15.01
CA ILE A 257 18.21 4.14 -15.71
C ILE A 257 19.47 4.85 -16.23
N LYS A 258 19.29 6.02 -16.86
CA LYS A 258 20.40 6.81 -17.42
C LYS A 258 21.36 7.34 -16.36
N GLN A 259 20.84 7.71 -15.19
CA GLN A 259 21.65 8.21 -14.08
C GLN A 259 22.34 7.10 -13.28
N THR A 260 21.77 5.90 -13.25
CA THR A 260 22.18 4.85 -12.29
C THR A 260 22.90 3.67 -12.95
N LEU A 261 22.49 3.30 -14.16
CA LEU A 261 22.88 2.04 -14.79
C LEU A 261 23.67 2.24 -16.08
N THR A 262 23.09 2.92 -17.07
CA THR A 262 23.71 3.05 -18.40
C THR A 262 23.04 4.10 -19.26
N VAL A 263 23.79 4.69 -20.18
CA VAL A 263 23.29 5.60 -21.22
C VAL A 263 23.23 4.95 -22.61
N GLN A 264 23.59 3.66 -22.74
CA GLN A 264 23.55 2.96 -24.02
C GLN A 264 22.08 2.75 -24.45
N PRO A 265 21.64 3.25 -25.62
CA PRO A 265 20.21 3.35 -25.94
C PRO A 265 19.43 2.03 -25.97
N GLU A 266 20.03 0.94 -26.44
CA GLU A 266 19.37 -0.37 -26.49
C GLU A 266 19.26 -0.97 -25.09
N ALA A 267 20.31 -0.89 -24.28
CA ALA A 267 20.30 -1.33 -22.89
C ALA A 267 19.28 -0.55 -22.06
N VAL A 268 19.17 0.77 -22.26
CA VAL A 268 18.12 1.58 -21.63
C VAL A 268 16.73 1.06 -21.98
N ARG A 269 16.46 0.77 -23.27
CA ARG A 269 15.16 0.20 -23.70
C ARG A 269 14.89 -1.16 -23.07
N GLN A 270 15.89 -2.04 -22.99
CA GLN A 270 15.73 -3.36 -22.38
C GLN A 270 15.46 -3.26 -20.88
N VAL A 271 16.15 -2.38 -20.16
CA VAL A 271 15.92 -2.17 -18.72
C VAL A 271 14.54 -1.55 -18.47
N GLU A 272 14.12 -0.59 -19.28
CA GLU A 272 12.77 -0.01 -19.20
C GLU A 272 11.70 -1.09 -19.42
N ALA A 273 11.89 -1.97 -20.41
CA ALA A 273 11.00 -3.10 -20.68
C ALA A 273 10.97 -4.15 -19.54
N ILE A 274 11.99 -4.20 -18.68
CA ILE A 274 11.97 -4.99 -17.43
C ILE A 274 11.15 -4.25 -16.36
N MET A 275 11.40 -2.94 -16.18
CA MET A 275 10.82 -2.15 -15.10
C MET A 275 9.29 -2.01 -15.24
N MET A 276 8.81 -1.59 -16.40
CA MET A 276 7.40 -1.22 -16.59
C MET A 276 6.41 -2.34 -16.21
N PRO A 277 6.58 -3.60 -16.65
CA PRO A 277 5.66 -4.67 -16.27
C PRO A 277 5.95 -5.32 -14.91
N SER A 278 7.09 -5.02 -14.26
CA SER A 278 7.56 -5.77 -13.09
C SER A 278 6.59 -5.79 -11.91
N ARG A 279 5.92 -4.67 -11.60
CA ARG A 279 4.88 -4.61 -10.57
C ARG A 279 3.67 -5.46 -10.94
N GLU A 280 3.27 -5.47 -12.22
CA GLU A 280 2.16 -6.31 -12.68
C GLU A 280 2.50 -7.79 -12.54
N TYR A 281 3.71 -8.22 -12.91
CA TYR A 281 4.12 -9.61 -12.71
C TYR A 281 4.00 -10.04 -11.24
N VAL A 282 4.35 -9.15 -10.29
CA VAL A 282 4.16 -9.41 -8.86
C VAL A 282 2.69 -9.58 -8.49
N VAL A 283 1.81 -8.69 -8.97
CA VAL A 283 0.36 -8.84 -8.81
C VAL A 283 -0.11 -10.17 -9.38
N GLU A 284 0.35 -10.55 -10.57
CA GLU A 284 -0.10 -11.75 -11.27
C GLU A 284 0.25 -13.05 -10.55
N TYR A 285 1.49 -13.19 -10.05
CA TYR A 285 1.88 -14.41 -9.31
C TYR A 285 1.53 -14.38 -7.83
N MET A 286 1.14 -13.24 -7.23
CA MET A 286 0.73 -13.17 -5.82
C MET A 286 -0.79 -13.09 -5.64
N THR A 287 -1.43 -12.09 -6.26
CA THR A 287 -2.79 -11.65 -5.92
C THR A 287 -3.55 -11.07 -7.15
N PRO A 288 -3.77 -11.85 -8.22
CA PRO A 288 -4.39 -11.37 -9.44
C PRO A 288 -5.90 -11.11 -9.28
N LEU A 289 -6.50 -10.41 -10.25
CA LEU A 289 -7.96 -10.23 -10.38
C LEU A 289 -8.65 -9.53 -9.19
N GLY A 290 -7.92 -8.78 -8.38
CA GLY A 290 -8.46 -8.12 -7.19
C GLY A 290 -8.36 -8.95 -5.90
N LEU A 291 -7.76 -10.14 -5.96
CA LEU A 291 -7.26 -10.80 -4.76
C LEU A 291 -6.23 -9.89 -4.08
N HIS A 292 -6.09 -10.09 -2.77
CA HIS A 292 -5.19 -9.32 -1.91
C HIS A 292 -5.03 -10.08 -0.59
N HIS A 293 -4.04 -9.69 0.19
CA HIS A 293 -3.80 -10.20 1.53
C HIS A 293 -3.63 -11.73 1.57
N LEU A 294 -2.87 -12.29 0.63
CA LEU A 294 -2.63 -13.74 0.52
C LEU A 294 -1.29 -14.18 1.10
N MET A 295 -0.66 -13.32 1.91
CA MET A 295 0.63 -13.60 2.52
C MET A 295 0.51 -14.44 3.78
N ASP A 296 1.54 -15.21 4.07
CA ASP A 296 1.65 -15.94 5.33
C ASP A 296 1.91 -14.98 6.51
N SER A 297 1.45 -15.42 7.67
CA SER A 297 1.45 -14.64 8.91
C SER A 297 2.85 -14.39 9.46
N GLY A 298 3.00 -13.24 10.12
CA GLY A 298 4.21 -12.87 10.86
C GLY A 298 5.38 -12.37 10.01
N HIS A 299 5.32 -12.45 8.67
CA HIS A 299 6.42 -11.93 7.83
C HIS A 299 6.02 -11.36 6.47
N HIS A 300 4.83 -11.61 5.94
CA HIS A 300 4.37 -11.08 4.64
C HIS A 300 5.19 -11.51 3.38
N TYR A 301 6.30 -12.24 3.54
CA TYR A 301 7.19 -12.66 2.45
C TYR A 301 6.62 -13.70 1.46
N GLY A 302 6.00 -14.77 1.99
CA GLY A 302 5.58 -15.93 1.20
C GLY A 302 4.06 -16.11 1.15
N PRO A 303 3.56 -17.01 0.28
CA PRO A 303 2.14 -17.34 0.19
C PRO A 303 1.63 -17.98 1.48
N GLY A 304 0.48 -17.52 1.93
CA GLY A 304 -0.31 -18.13 2.99
C GLY A 304 -1.82 -17.97 2.79
N PRO A 305 -2.38 -18.22 1.59
CA PRO A 305 -3.81 -18.04 1.35
C PRO A 305 -4.69 -18.92 2.26
N TRP A 306 -4.14 -19.96 2.90
CA TRP A 306 -4.82 -20.83 3.85
C TRP A 306 -4.91 -20.30 5.29
N VAL A 307 -4.27 -19.18 5.62
CA VAL A 307 -4.20 -18.69 7.01
C VAL A 307 -5.57 -18.21 7.50
N ASP A 308 -6.03 -18.80 8.60
CA ASP A 308 -7.35 -18.56 9.25
C ASP A 308 -7.29 -18.69 10.78
N ASN A 309 -6.15 -18.38 11.39
CA ASN A 309 -5.91 -18.64 12.82
C ASN A 309 -5.34 -17.45 13.60
N LEU A 310 -5.35 -16.25 13.01
CA LEU A 310 -4.92 -15.03 13.69
C LEU A 310 -6.00 -14.48 14.61
N GLY A 311 -5.57 -13.69 15.61
CA GLY A 311 -6.44 -13.18 16.68
C GLY A 311 -7.56 -12.26 16.24
N ARG A 312 -7.54 -11.77 14.99
CA ARG A 312 -8.63 -11.02 14.36
C ARG A 312 -8.92 -11.57 12.98
N ALA A 313 -10.20 -11.68 12.63
CA ALA A 313 -10.63 -12.19 11.33
C ALA A 313 -10.03 -11.38 10.17
N ASP A 314 -10.01 -10.05 10.29
CA ASP A 314 -9.47 -9.13 9.28
C ASP A 314 -7.93 -9.14 9.16
N TRP A 315 -7.22 -9.96 9.93
CA TRP A 315 -5.81 -10.26 9.69
C TRP A 315 -5.60 -11.55 8.89
N ASN A 316 -6.64 -12.37 8.71
CA ASN A 316 -6.53 -13.65 8.02
C ASN A 316 -6.76 -13.50 6.50
N PRO A 317 -5.90 -14.04 5.64
CA PRO A 317 -6.14 -14.16 4.21
C PRO A 317 -7.53 -14.68 3.80
N VAL A 318 -8.07 -15.68 4.51
CA VAL A 318 -9.40 -16.25 4.17
C VAL A 318 -10.55 -15.26 4.32
N TYR A 319 -10.37 -14.22 5.14
CA TYR A 319 -11.35 -13.15 5.30
C TYR A 319 -11.56 -12.36 4.01
N TYR A 320 -10.51 -12.23 3.20
CA TYR A 320 -10.53 -11.41 1.99
C TYR A 320 -10.97 -12.19 0.77
N HIS A 321 -10.40 -13.38 0.55
CA HIS A 321 -10.70 -14.12 -0.67
C HIS A 321 -11.97 -14.97 -0.59
N ARG A 322 -12.46 -15.34 0.62
CA ARG A 322 -13.73 -16.08 0.84
C ARG A 322 -13.95 -17.25 -0.13
N ALA A 323 -12.90 -18.02 -0.40
CA ALA A 323 -12.98 -19.13 -1.36
C ALA A 323 -13.79 -20.27 -0.76
N ASP A 324 -14.76 -20.78 -1.52
CA ASP A 324 -15.58 -21.92 -1.16
C ASP A 324 -15.91 -22.74 -2.43
N LYS A 325 -16.75 -23.76 -2.30
CA LYS A 325 -17.13 -24.60 -3.46
C LYS A 325 -17.92 -23.83 -4.51
N GLN A 326 -18.59 -22.76 -4.14
CA GLN A 326 -19.41 -21.96 -5.03
C GLN A 326 -18.53 -20.99 -5.82
N GLY A 327 -17.56 -20.33 -5.18
CA GLY A 327 -16.79 -19.27 -5.79
C GLY A 327 -15.65 -18.69 -4.96
N ILE A 328 -15.24 -17.47 -5.32
CA ILE A 328 -14.16 -16.71 -4.68
C ILE A 328 -14.43 -15.20 -4.82
N GLY A 329 -13.86 -14.41 -3.92
CA GLY A 329 -13.94 -12.95 -3.87
C GLY A 329 -14.85 -12.48 -2.73
N LEU A 330 -14.95 -11.17 -2.50
CA LEU A 330 -15.79 -10.62 -1.44
C LEU A 330 -16.87 -9.71 -2.03
N ASP A 331 -18.14 -9.98 -1.74
CA ASP A 331 -19.25 -9.12 -2.15
C ASP A 331 -19.21 -7.81 -1.37
N ARG A 332 -18.70 -6.76 -2.02
CA ARG A 332 -18.70 -5.38 -1.53
C ARG A 332 -19.78 -4.52 -2.20
N THR A 333 -20.67 -5.14 -2.97
CA THR A 333 -21.84 -4.46 -3.56
C THR A 333 -22.92 -4.21 -2.50
N ALA A 334 -24.04 -3.60 -2.91
CA ALA A 334 -25.16 -3.28 -2.02
C ALA A 334 -25.81 -4.52 -1.35
N SER A 335 -25.67 -5.72 -1.91
CA SER A 335 -26.15 -6.97 -1.30
C SER A 335 -25.20 -7.56 -0.26
N GLY A 336 -23.93 -7.15 -0.27
CA GLY A 336 -22.89 -7.64 0.63
C GLY A 336 -22.54 -6.62 1.70
N THR A 337 -21.25 -6.29 1.80
CA THR A 337 -20.74 -5.32 2.79
C THR A 337 -21.01 -3.86 2.41
N ASN A 338 -21.50 -3.61 1.19
CA ASN A 338 -21.87 -2.28 0.67
C ASN A 338 -20.74 -1.24 0.67
N ALA A 339 -19.47 -1.67 0.55
CA ALA A 339 -18.34 -0.73 0.46
C ALA A 339 -18.37 0.13 -0.80
N ILE A 340 -19.05 -0.29 -1.86
CA ILE A 340 -19.26 0.58 -3.03
C ILE A 340 -19.94 1.90 -2.66
N SER A 341 -20.78 1.93 -1.62
CA SER A 341 -21.51 3.14 -1.20
C SER A 341 -20.61 4.28 -0.73
N GLN A 342 -19.35 4.00 -0.39
CA GLN A 342 -18.36 4.99 0.02
C GLN A 342 -17.71 5.72 -1.18
N TYR A 343 -17.92 5.24 -2.41
CA TYR A 343 -17.40 5.88 -3.63
C TYR A 343 -18.43 6.80 -4.29
N ALA A 344 -17.99 7.66 -5.21
CA ALA A 344 -18.88 8.49 -6.02
C ALA A 344 -19.88 7.65 -6.87
N PRO A 345 -21.06 8.17 -7.23
CA PRO A 345 -22.09 7.43 -7.98
C PRO A 345 -21.59 6.74 -9.26
N TYR A 346 -20.61 7.32 -9.95
CA TYR A 346 -19.97 6.70 -11.12
C TYR A 346 -19.35 5.34 -10.77
N TRP A 347 -18.56 5.29 -9.70
CA TRP A 347 -17.90 4.06 -9.25
C TRP A 347 -18.86 3.10 -8.59
N GLN A 348 -19.88 3.59 -7.87
CA GLN A 348 -20.98 2.73 -7.40
C GLN A 348 -21.60 1.95 -8.57
N GLN A 349 -21.91 2.62 -9.67
CA GLN A 349 -22.47 1.96 -10.85
C GLN A 349 -21.48 0.97 -11.50
N LYS A 350 -20.21 1.37 -11.65
CA LYS A 350 -19.17 0.51 -12.26
C LYS A 350 -18.89 -0.73 -11.43
N PHE A 351 -18.77 -0.59 -10.12
CA PHE A 351 -18.45 -1.66 -9.19
C PHE A 351 -19.66 -2.52 -8.81
N ALA A 352 -20.90 -2.05 -9.03
CA ALA A 352 -22.10 -2.85 -8.78
C ALA A 352 -22.30 -4.02 -9.77
N ASN A 353 -21.68 -3.97 -10.95
CA ASN A 353 -21.80 -5.03 -11.96
C ASN A 353 -20.40 -5.62 -12.30
N PRO A 354 -20.21 -6.94 -12.16
CA PRO A 354 -18.98 -7.63 -12.57
C PRO A 354 -18.52 -7.31 -14.00
N GLU A 355 -19.45 -7.14 -14.95
CA GLU A 355 -19.12 -6.88 -16.37
C GLU A 355 -18.52 -5.49 -16.59
N THR A 356 -18.82 -4.54 -15.70
CA THR A 356 -18.31 -3.16 -15.78
C THR A 356 -17.20 -2.87 -14.79
N THR A 357 -16.96 -3.78 -13.85
CA THR A 357 -15.88 -3.66 -12.87
C THR A 357 -14.54 -3.91 -13.56
N PRO A 358 -13.52 -3.05 -13.37
CA PRO A 358 -12.19 -3.32 -13.89
C PRO A 358 -11.69 -4.70 -13.44
N LYS A 359 -11.17 -5.49 -14.38
CA LYS A 359 -10.83 -6.91 -14.14
C LYS A 359 -9.83 -7.09 -12.99
N GLU A 360 -8.94 -6.12 -12.83
CA GLU A 360 -7.88 -6.07 -11.83
C GLU A 360 -8.41 -5.78 -10.42
N LEU A 361 -9.69 -5.41 -10.29
CA LEU A 361 -10.41 -5.20 -9.02
C LEU A 361 -11.65 -6.10 -8.91
N LEU A 362 -11.83 -7.08 -9.79
CA LEU A 362 -13.06 -7.86 -9.89
C LEU A 362 -13.41 -8.58 -8.58
N LEU A 363 -12.47 -9.35 -8.04
CA LEU A 363 -12.64 -10.11 -6.80
C LEU A 363 -12.52 -9.25 -5.53
N TRP A 364 -12.18 -7.96 -5.69
CA TRP A 364 -12.33 -6.98 -4.63
C TRP A 364 -13.80 -6.65 -4.40
N PHE A 365 -14.60 -6.53 -5.45
CA PHE A 365 -15.99 -6.09 -5.30
C PHE A 365 -17.02 -7.21 -5.35
N HIS A 366 -16.66 -8.38 -5.89
CA HIS A 366 -17.59 -9.46 -6.16
C HIS A 366 -17.11 -10.80 -5.61
N HIS A 367 -18.03 -11.56 -5.01
CA HIS A 367 -17.89 -13.02 -4.88
C HIS A 367 -18.52 -13.65 -6.13
N LEU A 368 -17.71 -14.36 -6.91
CA LEU A 368 -18.11 -14.89 -8.22
C LEU A 368 -17.93 -16.41 -8.29
N PRO A 369 -18.84 -17.11 -8.98
CA PRO A 369 -18.70 -18.54 -9.14
C PRO A 369 -17.50 -18.87 -10.03
N TRP A 370 -16.88 -20.02 -9.76
CA TRP A 370 -15.65 -20.44 -10.46
C TRP A 370 -15.80 -20.59 -11.99
N ASP A 371 -17.02 -20.80 -12.49
CA ASP A 371 -17.38 -20.90 -13.91
C ASP A 371 -17.88 -19.60 -14.53
N TYR A 372 -17.89 -18.49 -13.77
CA TYR A 372 -18.19 -17.15 -14.28
C TYR A 372 -17.34 -16.86 -15.52
N GLN A 373 -18.00 -16.41 -16.59
CA GLN A 373 -17.34 -16.10 -17.86
C GLN A 373 -16.82 -14.67 -17.84
N LEU A 374 -15.51 -14.51 -17.91
CA LEU A 374 -14.90 -13.20 -18.13
C LEU A 374 -15.14 -12.74 -19.58
N ALA A 375 -14.93 -11.45 -19.85
CA ALA A 375 -15.12 -10.86 -21.17
C ALA A 375 -14.31 -11.54 -22.30
N ASN A 376 -13.23 -12.25 -21.95
CA ASN A 376 -12.42 -13.03 -22.89
C ASN A 376 -12.97 -14.46 -23.17
N GLY A 377 -14.14 -14.80 -22.64
CA GLY A 377 -14.79 -16.11 -22.77
C GLY A 377 -14.09 -17.24 -22.00
N LYS A 378 -13.18 -16.92 -21.06
CA LYS A 378 -12.60 -17.89 -20.14
C LYS A 378 -13.35 -17.87 -18.82
N THR A 379 -13.45 -19.05 -18.19
CA THR A 379 -13.95 -19.15 -16.82
C THR A 379 -13.01 -18.44 -15.85
N LEU A 380 -13.56 -17.94 -14.74
CA LEU A 380 -12.81 -17.31 -13.65
C LEU A 380 -11.66 -18.21 -13.17
N TRP A 381 -11.92 -19.50 -12.92
CA TRP A 381 -10.86 -20.45 -12.53
C TRP A 381 -9.71 -20.50 -13.56
N ASN A 382 -10.05 -20.65 -14.84
CA ASN A 382 -9.04 -20.80 -15.88
C ASN A 382 -8.19 -19.54 -16.05
N GLU A 383 -8.80 -18.37 -15.92
CA GLU A 383 -8.07 -17.11 -16.02
C GLU A 383 -7.23 -16.83 -14.76
N LEU A 384 -7.77 -17.12 -13.57
CA LEU A 384 -7.04 -17.02 -12.31
C LEU A 384 -5.74 -17.82 -12.36
N VAL A 385 -5.83 -19.09 -12.76
CA VAL A 385 -4.63 -19.94 -12.91
C VAL A 385 -3.70 -19.36 -13.97
N ARG A 386 -4.20 -18.92 -15.13
CA ARG A 386 -3.34 -18.31 -16.16
C ARG A 386 -2.59 -17.06 -15.68
N TYR A 387 -3.20 -16.21 -14.85
CA TYR A 387 -2.50 -15.08 -14.25
C TYR A 387 -1.32 -15.53 -13.38
N TYR A 388 -1.54 -16.49 -12.47
CA TYR A 388 -0.45 -17.03 -11.66
C TYR A 388 0.73 -17.56 -12.49
N TYR A 389 0.45 -18.19 -13.64
CA TYR A 389 1.51 -18.67 -14.55
C TYR A 389 2.16 -17.52 -15.34
N ARG A 390 1.38 -16.56 -15.84
CA ARG A 390 1.91 -15.37 -16.55
C ARG A 390 2.87 -14.56 -15.69
N GLY A 391 2.58 -14.37 -14.41
CA GLY A 391 3.48 -13.65 -13.52
C GLY A 391 4.85 -14.35 -13.42
N VAL A 392 4.85 -15.69 -13.36
CA VAL A 392 6.09 -16.49 -13.34
C VAL A 392 6.86 -16.41 -14.66
N ASP A 393 6.15 -16.44 -15.80
CA ASP A 393 6.75 -16.29 -17.13
C ASP A 393 7.31 -14.87 -17.33
N GLY A 394 6.66 -13.86 -16.77
CA GLY A 394 7.13 -12.47 -16.76
C GLY A 394 8.47 -12.32 -16.05
N VAL A 395 8.68 -13.00 -14.93
CA VAL A 395 10.00 -13.02 -14.26
C VAL A 395 11.06 -13.70 -15.15
N SER A 396 10.69 -14.73 -15.92
CA SER A 396 11.60 -15.37 -16.87
C SER A 396 11.98 -14.44 -18.02
N ASP A 397 11.04 -13.64 -18.52
CA ASP A 397 11.33 -12.58 -19.51
C ASP A 397 12.28 -11.52 -18.92
N MET A 398 12.05 -11.09 -17.68
CA MET A 398 12.95 -10.15 -16.99
C MET A 398 14.38 -10.71 -16.90
N GLN A 399 14.55 -12.00 -16.56
CA GLN A 399 15.85 -12.66 -16.54
C GLN A 399 16.52 -12.64 -17.92
N GLN A 400 15.79 -12.99 -18.98
CA GLN A 400 16.32 -13.04 -20.34
C GLN A 400 16.75 -11.66 -20.84
N ARG A 401 15.94 -10.62 -20.60
CA ARG A 401 16.29 -9.23 -20.94
C ARG A 401 17.48 -8.74 -20.14
N TRP A 402 17.56 -9.07 -18.85
CA TRP A 402 18.71 -8.68 -18.04
C TRP A 402 20.00 -9.24 -18.62
N GLN A 403 20.03 -10.50 -19.07
CA GLN A 403 21.22 -11.07 -19.72
C GLN A 403 21.69 -10.27 -20.95
N GLN A 404 20.78 -9.69 -21.72
CA GLN A 404 21.12 -8.92 -22.92
C GLN A 404 21.83 -7.60 -22.61
N VAL A 405 21.66 -7.04 -21.40
CA VAL A 405 22.29 -5.77 -21.02
C VAL A 405 23.66 -5.92 -20.37
N LYS A 406 24.11 -7.17 -20.12
CA LYS A 406 25.38 -7.49 -19.46
C LYS A 406 26.60 -6.69 -19.94
N PRO A 407 26.82 -6.46 -21.25
CA PRO A 407 27.98 -5.70 -21.72
C PRO A 407 27.97 -4.22 -21.34
N TYR A 408 26.84 -3.69 -20.87
CA TYR A 408 26.58 -2.26 -20.69
C TYR A 408 26.35 -1.85 -19.24
N ILE A 409 26.51 -2.78 -18.28
CA ILE A 409 26.27 -2.59 -16.84
C ILE A 409 27.53 -2.99 -16.08
N ASP A 410 27.82 -2.30 -14.97
CA ASP A 410 28.91 -2.71 -14.07
C ASP A 410 28.74 -4.18 -13.62
N ALA A 411 29.84 -4.92 -13.57
CA ALA A 411 29.81 -6.36 -13.34
C ALA A 411 29.21 -6.74 -11.96
N ASN A 412 29.43 -5.92 -10.92
CA ASN A 412 28.87 -6.20 -9.60
C ASN A 412 27.38 -5.87 -9.56
N GLN A 413 26.97 -4.74 -10.14
CA GLN A 413 25.55 -4.40 -10.27
C GLN A 413 24.79 -5.45 -11.07
N PHE A 414 25.34 -5.86 -12.21
CA PHE A 414 24.79 -6.92 -13.06
C PHE A 414 24.54 -8.20 -12.27
N ARG A 415 25.57 -8.67 -11.56
CA ARG A 415 25.52 -9.93 -10.81
C ARG A 415 24.53 -9.88 -9.64
N GLN A 416 24.45 -8.75 -8.93
CA GLN A 416 23.49 -8.60 -7.82
C GLN A 416 22.04 -8.72 -8.30
N VAL A 417 21.70 -8.05 -9.41
CA VAL A 417 20.35 -8.14 -9.98
C VAL A 417 20.09 -9.53 -10.57
N GLU A 418 21.08 -10.14 -11.23
CA GLU A 418 20.96 -11.52 -11.73
C GLU A 418 20.64 -12.51 -10.61
N MET A 419 21.33 -12.39 -9.46
CA MET A 419 21.06 -13.21 -8.28
C MET A 419 19.67 -12.96 -7.71
N ALA A 420 19.25 -11.70 -7.59
CA ALA A 420 17.92 -11.35 -7.08
C ALA A 420 16.81 -11.88 -8.01
N LEU A 421 16.91 -11.68 -9.32
CA LEU A 421 15.96 -12.23 -10.29
C LEU A 421 15.91 -13.77 -10.25
N SER A 422 17.04 -14.44 -9.97
CA SER A 422 17.03 -15.89 -9.75
C SER A 422 16.25 -16.30 -8.49
N ILE A 423 16.33 -15.52 -7.41
CA ILE A 423 15.53 -15.76 -6.20
C ILE A 423 14.06 -15.48 -6.50
N GLN A 424 13.74 -14.33 -7.09
CA GLN A 424 12.39 -13.95 -7.50
C GLN A 424 11.74 -15.02 -8.40
N GLN A 425 12.48 -15.63 -9.32
CA GLN A 425 11.95 -16.68 -10.18
C GLN A 425 11.56 -17.95 -9.42
N GLN A 426 12.33 -18.32 -8.37
CA GLN A 426 12.01 -19.46 -7.51
C GLN A 426 10.81 -19.14 -6.61
N GLU A 427 10.75 -17.91 -6.10
CA GLU A 427 9.69 -17.47 -5.20
C GLU A 427 8.37 -17.23 -5.93
N ALA A 428 8.39 -16.70 -7.16
CA ALA A 428 7.21 -16.59 -8.01
C ALA A 428 6.62 -17.98 -8.31
N LYS A 429 7.45 -19.01 -8.55
CA LYS A 429 6.99 -20.40 -8.70
C LYS A 429 6.37 -20.94 -7.42
N TRP A 430 6.97 -20.64 -6.27
CA TRP A 430 6.41 -21.01 -4.96
C TRP A 430 5.05 -20.37 -4.73
N TRP A 431 4.92 -19.06 -4.96
CA TRP A 431 3.65 -18.33 -4.89
C TRP A 431 2.58 -18.93 -5.81
N ARG A 432 2.91 -19.14 -7.10
CA ARG A 432 2.03 -19.79 -8.08
C ARG A 432 1.55 -21.16 -7.60
N ASP A 433 2.48 -22.04 -7.25
CA ASP A 433 2.15 -23.44 -6.94
C ASP A 433 1.34 -23.56 -5.64
N ALA A 434 1.72 -22.83 -4.61
CA ALA A 434 1.01 -22.81 -3.34
C ALA A 434 -0.42 -22.27 -3.49
N SER A 435 -0.60 -21.14 -4.19
CA SER A 435 -1.92 -20.52 -4.39
C SER A 435 -2.82 -21.37 -5.29
N VAL A 436 -2.30 -21.89 -6.41
CA VAL A 436 -3.09 -22.71 -7.33
C VAL A 436 -3.55 -24.00 -6.65
N LEU A 437 -2.66 -24.71 -5.94
CA LEU A 437 -3.03 -25.92 -5.21
C LEU A 437 -4.04 -25.63 -4.10
N TYR A 438 -3.92 -24.50 -3.41
CA TYR A 438 -4.88 -24.10 -2.38
C TYR A 438 -6.28 -23.87 -2.97
N PHE A 439 -6.40 -23.01 -3.98
CA PHE A 439 -7.70 -22.71 -4.59
C PHE A 439 -8.31 -23.91 -5.32
N GLN A 440 -7.48 -24.86 -5.80
CA GLN A 440 -7.95 -26.11 -6.39
C GLN A 440 -8.76 -26.97 -5.40
N THR A 441 -8.49 -26.87 -4.09
CA THR A 441 -9.27 -27.60 -3.07
C THR A 441 -10.72 -27.14 -2.96
N PHE A 442 -11.01 -25.91 -3.40
CA PHE A 442 -12.35 -25.33 -3.42
C PHE A 442 -12.98 -25.40 -4.80
N SER A 443 -12.21 -25.06 -5.84
CA SER A 443 -12.70 -25.06 -7.21
C SER A 443 -12.98 -26.46 -7.74
N GLU A 444 -12.32 -27.49 -7.20
CA GLU A 444 -12.40 -28.90 -7.65
C GLU A 444 -12.16 -29.05 -9.17
N ARG A 445 -11.42 -28.11 -9.77
CA ARG A 445 -11.10 -28.06 -11.20
C ARG A 445 -9.63 -28.36 -11.45
N SER A 446 -9.32 -29.04 -12.55
CA SER A 446 -7.94 -29.27 -12.96
C SER A 446 -7.28 -27.96 -13.42
N VAL A 447 -5.95 -27.95 -13.44
CA VAL A 447 -5.18 -26.89 -14.09
C VAL A 447 -5.56 -26.84 -15.59
N PRO A 448 -5.68 -25.64 -16.19
CA PRO A 448 -6.02 -25.52 -17.61
C PRO A 448 -5.05 -26.27 -18.52
N VAL A 449 -5.58 -26.94 -19.54
CA VAL A 449 -4.78 -27.65 -20.56
C VAL A 449 -3.72 -26.72 -21.15
N GLY A 450 -2.49 -27.23 -21.24
CA GLY A 450 -1.33 -26.53 -21.79
C GLY A 450 -0.46 -25.83 -20.74
N LEU A 451 -0.89 -25.75 -19.48
CA LEU A 451 -0.04 -25.33 -18.37
C LEU A 451 0.58 -26.56 -17.67
N PRO A 452 1.83 -26.49 -17.20
CA PRO A 452 2.40 -27.56 -16.41
C PRO A 452 1.68 -27.65 -15.06
N GLU A 453 1.61 -28.85 -14.47
CA GLU A 453 1.04 -29.01 -13.13
C GLU A 453 1.93 -28.33 -12.05
N PRO A 454 1.35 -27.82 -10.95
CA PRO A 454 2.10 -27.30 -9.81
C PRO A 454 3.10 -28.32 -9.27
N GLN A 455 4.26 -27.85 -8.82
CA GLN A 455 5.29 -28.72 -8.25
C GLN A 455 5.16 -28.76 -6.72
N GLY A 456 5.22 -29.97 -6.15
CA GLY A 456 5.03 -30.20 -4.70
C GLY A 456 3.57 -30.38 -4.31
N SER A 457 3.28 -30.26 -3.03
CA SER A 457 1.93 -30.42 -2.46
C SER A 457 1.55 -29.27 -1.53
N LEU A 458 0.23 -29.02 -1.40
CA LEU A 458 -0.29 -28.00 -0.48
C LEU A 458 0.20 -28.21 0.96
N LYS A 459 0.21 -29.47 1.42
CA LYS A 459 0.68 -29.84 2.76
C LYS A 459 2.15 -29.49 2.98
N GLU A 460 3.01 -29.71 1.98
CA GLU A 460 4.41 -29.32 2.06
C GLU A 460 4.56 -27.80 2.18
N PHE A 461 3.83 -27.03 1.36
CA PHE A 461 3.85 -25.56 1.42
C PHE A 461 3.37 -25.03 2.78
N GLN A 462 2.27 -25.55 3.30
CA GLN A 462 1.73 -25.21 4.62
C GLN A 462 2.70 -25.56 5.77
N SER A 463 3.60 -26.52 5.57
CA SER A 463 4.55 -26.94 6.61
C SER A 463 5.82 -26.09 6.68
N ARG A 464 6.06 -25.21 5.69
CA ARG A 464 7.28 -24.38 5.64
C ARG A 464 7.31 -23.42 6.83
N LYS A 465 8.51 -23.15 7.34
CA LYS A 465 8.74 -22.23 8.45
C LYS A 465 9.85 -21.28 8.09
N PHE A 466 9.66 -20.01 8.43
CA PHE A 466 10.61 -18.93 8.14
C PHE A 466 11.00 -18.23 9.46
N PRO A 467 11.74 -18.91 10.36
CA PRO A 467 12.06 -18.36 11.69
C PRO A 467 12.94 -17.11 11.65
N TYR A 468 13.53 -16.79 10.50
CA TYR A 468 14.39 -15.63 10.30
C TYR A 468 13.79 -14.61 9.34
N ALA A 469 12.52 -14.78 8.93
CA ALA A 469 11.89 -13.78 8.08
C ALA A 469 11.65 -12.49 8.90
N PRO A 470 11.97 -11.31 8.33
CA PRO A 470 11.59 -10.02 8.89
C PRO A 470 10.09 -9.97 9.19
N GLY A 471 9.68 -9.45 10.36
CA GLY A 471 8.26 -9.25 10.70
C GLY A 471 7.81 -9.83 12.05
N GLN A 472 8.62 -10.65 12.73
CA GLN A 472 8.35 -11.08 14.12
C GLN A 472 8.71 -10.01 15.18
N GLY A 473 8.65 -8.73 14.80
CA GLY A 473 9.11 -7.58 15.60
C GLY A 473 8.01 -6.90 16.39
#